data_AF-A0A917D438-F1
#
_entry.id   AF-A0A917D438-F1
#
_cell.length_a   1.000
_cell.length_b   1.000
_cell.length_c   1.000
_cell.angle_alpha   90.00
_cell.angle_beta   90.00
_cell.angle_gamma   90.00
#
_symmetry.space_group_name_H-M   'P 1'
#
loop_
_entity.id
_entity.type
_entity.pdbx_description
1 polymer ?
#
loop_
_entity_poly.entity_id
_entity_poly.type
_entity_poly.pdbx_seq_one_letter_code
_entity_poly.pdbx_strand_id
1 'polypeptide(L)' 'MWVVTVFDQNTYRMFEYQTKAEATNCLSRFSQTAMLSYTK' A
#
# COMPACT_ATOMS: atom_id res chain seq x y z
N MET A 1 -7.88 3.76 8.78
CA MET A 1 -7.41 4.09 7.43
C MET A 1 -6.33 3.08 7.05
N TRP A 2 -6.31 2.63 5.80
CA TRP A 2 -5.31 1.66 5.32
C TRP A 2 -4.34 2.37 4.40
N VAL A 3 -3.04 2.17 4.61
CA VAL A 3 -1.99 2.80 3.81
C VAL A 3 -1.16 1.72 3.16
N VAL A 4 -1.05 1.76 1.84
CA VAL A 4 -0.12 0.91 1.08
C VAL A 4 1.07 1.76 0.71
N THR A 5 2.24 1.41 1.23
CA THR A 5 3.51 2.06 0.89
C THR A 5 4.26 1.17 -0.09
N VAL A 6 4.46 1.63 -1.31
CA VAL A 6 5.24 0.93 -2.34
C VAL A 6 6.64 1.54 -2.37
N PHE A 7 7.66 0.71 -2.19
CA PHE A 7 9.05 1.12 -2.25
C PHE A 7 9.60 0.86 -3.65
N ASP A 8 10.13 1.91 -4.28
CA ASP A 8 10.70 1.84 -5.62
C ASP A 8 12.09 2.46 -5.59
N GLN A 9 13.14 1.64 -5.50
CA GLN A 9 14.58 1.95 -5.46
C GLN A 9 15.03 3.23 -4.73
N ASN A 10 14.66 4.42 -5.23
CA ASN A 10 15.01 5.74 -4.69
C ASN A 10 13.81 6.58 -4.22
N THR A 11 12.60 6.05 -4.28
CA THR A 11 11.36 6.74 -3.92
C THR A 11 10.40 5.79 -3.22
N TYR A 12 9.43 6.36 -2.52
CA TYR A 12 8.31 5.62 -1.96
C TYR A 12 7.01 6.32 -2.35
N ARG A 13 5.98 5.53 -2.63
CA ARG A 13 4.64 6.03 -2.92
C ARG A 13 3.69 5.50 -1.87
N MET A 14 2.89 6.38 -1.29
CA MET A 14 1.88 6.01 -0.30
C MET A 14 0.50 6.18 -0.90
N PHE A 15 -0.33 5.15 -0.73
CA PHE A 15 -1.71 5.14 -1.19
C PHE A 15 -2.62 4.90 0.00
N GLU A 16 -3.58 5.79 0.20
CA GLU A 16 -4.53 5.70 1.29
C GLU A 16 -5.86 5.13 0.83
N TYR A 17 -6.40 4.22 1.63
CA TYR A 17 -7.64 3.51 1.37
C TYR A 17 -8.53 3.54 2.61
N GLN A 18 -9.84 3.61 2.37
CA GLN A 18 -10.82 3.55 3.45
C GLN A 18 -10.99 2.12 3.95
N THR A 19 -11.00 1.15 3.03
CA THR A 19 -11.26 -0.25 3.36
C THR A 19 -10.02 -1.13 3.22
N LYS A 20 -9.95 -2.20 4.04
CA LYS A 20 -8.89 -3.20 3.96
C LYS A 20 -8.89 -3.91 2.59
N ALA A 21 -10.08 -4.16 2.05
CA ALA A 21 -10.26 -4.91 0.82
C ALA A 21 -9.62 -4.20 -0.37
N GLU A 22 -9.84 -2.89 -0.50
CA GLU A 22 -9.23 -2.06 -1.54
C GLU A 22 -7.70 -2.02 -1.41
N ALA A 23 -7.20 -1.82 -0.19
CA ALA A 23 -5.77 -1.79 0.07
C ALA A 23 -5.09 -3.13 -0.26
N THR A 24 -5.75 -4.25 0.06
CA THR A 24 -5.22 -5.59 -0.21
C THR A 24 -5.23 -5.92 -1.71
N ASN A 25 -6.28 -5.52 -2.44
CA ASN A 25 -6.36 -5.67 -3.90
C ASN A 25 -5.33 -4.79 -4.62
N CYS A 26 -5.03 -3.61 -4.08
CA CYS A 26 -3.97 -2.79 -4.62
C CYS A 26 -2.59 -3.42 -4.36
N LEU A 27 -2.34 -3.90 -3.13
CA LEU A 27 -1.10 -4.58 -2.77
C LEU A 27 -0.80 -5.78 -3.67
N SER A 28 -1.80 -6.60 -3.99
CA SER A 28 -1.61 -7.77 -4.86
C SER A 28 -1.25 -7.44 -6.31
N ARG A 29 -1.47 -6.19 -6.75
CA ARG A 29 -1.11 -5.72 -8.09
C ARG A 29 0.33 -5.21 -8.17
N PHE A 30 0.96 -4.93 -7.04
CA PHE A 30 2.36 -4.51 -7.01
C PHE A 30 3.28 -5.72 -6.95
N SER A 31 4.15 -5.85 -7.94
CA SER A 31 5.23 -6.86 -7.95
C SER A 31 6.49 -6.41 -7.19
N GLN A 32 6.50 -5.16 -6.76
CA GLN A 32 7.58 -4.52 -6.01
C GLN A 32 7.41 -4.75 -4.50
N THR A 33 8.45 -4.46 -3.72
CA THR A 33 8.35 -4.47 -2.27
C THR A 33 7.36 -3.40 -1.82
N ALA A 34 6.21 -3.84 -1.30
CA ALA A 34 5.16 -2.97 -0.79
C ALA A 34 4.75 -3.40 0.62
N MET A 35 4.40 -2.43 1.45
CA MET A 35 4.03 -2.60 2.85
C MET A 35 2.61 -2.11 3.08
N LEU A 36 1.78 -2.96 3.65
CA LEU A 36 0.43 -2.61 4.09
C LEU A 36 0.46 -2.19 5.56
N SER A 37 0.00 -0.97 5.82
CA SER A 37 -0.10 -0.36 7.15
C SER A 37 -1.54 -0.05 7.49
N TYR A 38 -1.90 -0.20 8.76
CA TYR A 38 -3.20 0.19 9.28
C TYR A 38 -3.02 1.32 10.29
N THR A 39 -3.56 2.49 9.96
CA THR A 39 -3.58 3.67 10.83
C THR A 39 -4.97 3.79 11.47
N LYS A 40 -5.01 3.86 12.81
CA LYS A 40 -6.22 3.99 13.61
C LYS A 40 -6.31 5.40 14.19
#